data_AF-A0A3D0N2E1-F1
#
_entry.id   AF-A0A3D0N2E1-F1
#
_cell.length_a   1.000
_cell.length_b   1.000
_cell.length_c   1.000
_cell.angle_alpha   90.00
_cell.angle_beta   90.00
_cell.angle_gamma   90.00
#
_symmetry.space_group_name_H-M   'P 1'
#
loop_
_entity.id
_entity.type
_entity.pdbx_description
1 polymer ?
#
loop_
_entity_poly.entity_id
_entity_poly.type
_entity_poly.pdbx_seq_one_letter_code
_entity_poly.pdbx_strand_id
1 'polypeptide(L)'
;MDRGAEMRYDGQSELRRAGIKRLHDAQELLENPTLDPASSDASTRHLCGACYLAGYAVECVLKVYIMLVLDARAGMRIARWSQVVDHFGGRGKLRGAGSHNLVRLMQLSGLGPRLFSDGSLLSSWNRCSIWSHDWRYLDHMSITPQAARDFVDACATVYDWIRQQLPQSEG
;
A
#
# COMPACT_ATOMS: atom_id res chain seq x y z
N MET A 1 -39.33 -17.46 3.87
CA MET A 1 -38.30 -17.54 2.81
C MET A 1 -37.23 -16.54 3.18
N ASP A 2 -36.17 -17.04 3.82
CA ASP A 2 -35.02 -16.26 4.23
C ASP A 2 -34.20 -15.96 2.96
N ARG A 3 -34.24 -14.71 2.51
CA ARG A 3 -33.39 -14.27 1.39
C ARG A 3 -31.99 -14.18 1.96
N GLY A 4 -31.19 -15.22 1.71
CA GLY A 4 -29.78 -15.24 2.07
C GLY A 4 -29.16 -13.88 1.75
N ALA A 5 -28.66 -13.20 2.78
CA ALA A 5 -28.05 -11.90 2.63
C ALA A 5 -26.90 -12.06 1.63
N GLU A 6 -27.09 -11.55 0.40
CA GLU A 6 -25.99 -11.37 -0.53
C GLU A 6 -24.95 -10.53 0.20
N MET A 7 -23.82 -11.15 0.56
CA MET A 7 -22.67 -10.45 1.11
C MET A 7 -22.23 -9.45 0.05
N ARG A 8 -22.62 -8.18 0.22
CA ARG A 8 -22.21 -7.10 -0.68
C ARG A 8 -20.70 -7.03 -0.63
N TYR A 9 -20.09 -6.97 -1.82
CA TYR A 9 -18.65 -6.82 -1.96
C TYR A 9 -18.15 -5.57 -1.21
N ASP A 10 -17.20 -5.76 -0.31
CA ASP A 10 -16.56 -4.70 0.47
C ASP A 10 -15.05 -4.66 0.16
N GLY A 11 -14.71 -3.90 -0.88
CA GLY A 11 -13.32 -3.71 -1.28
C GLY A 11 -12.50 -2.93 -0.26
N GLN A 12 -13.13 -2.16 0.64
CA GLN A 12 -12.41 -1.44 1.69
C GLN A 12 -11.86 -2.42 2.72
N SER A 13 -12.69 -3.36 3.19
CA SER A 13 -12.27 -4.42 4.12
C SER A 13 -11.28 -5.39 3.49
N GLU A 14 -11.42 -5.72 2.20
CA GLU A 14 -10.43 -6.53 1.49
C GLU A 14 -9.07 -5.83 1.39
N LEU A 15 -9.03 -4.58 0.94
CA LEU A 15 -7.78 -3.82 0.84
C LEU A 15 -7.14 -3.58 2.21
N ARG A 16 -7.94 -3.36 3.25
CA ARG A 16 -7.43 -3.22 4.62
C ARG A 16 -6.77 -4.51 5.10
N ARG A 17 -7.44 -5.66 4.94
CA ARG A 17 -6.88 -6.97 5.29
C ARG A 17 -5.63 -7.29 4.47
N ALA A 18 -5.65 -6.97 3.19
CA ALA A 18 -4.48 -7.12 2.33
C ALA A 18 -3.31 -6.27 2.83
N GLY A 19 -3.52 -4.99 3.13
CA GLY A 19 -2.47 -4.10 3.63
C GLY A 19 -1.80 -4.63 4.91
N ILE A 20 -2.61 -5.05 5.89
CA ILE A 20 -2.11 -5.65 7.15
C ILE A 20 -1.27 -6.90 6.86
N LYS A 21 -1.83 -7.84 6.09
CA LYS A 21 -1.15 -9.08 5.78
C LYS A 21 0.16 -8.84 5.03
N ARG A 22 0.16 -7.92 4.05
CA ARG A 22 1.34 -7.66 3.20
C ARG A 22 2.48 -7.01 3.97
N LEU A 23 2.17 -6.14 4.94
CA LEU A 23 3.19 -5.58 5.81
C LEU A 23 3.80 -6.64 6.73
N HIS A 24 2.97 -7.54 7.28
CA HIS A 24 3.44 -8.66 8.08
C HIS A 24 4.32 -9.61 7.27
N ASP A 25 3.84 -10.06 6.10
CA ASP A 25 4.60 -10.91 5.17
C ASP A 25 5.95 -10.23 4.80
N ALA A 26 5.98 -8.90 4.63
CA ALA A 26 7.20 -8.16 4.34
C ALA A 26 8.21 -8.21 5.49
N GLN A 27 7.75 -8.08 6.73
CA GLN A 27 8.59 -8.15 7.93
C GLN A 27 9.17 -9.55 8.11
N GLU A 28 8.37 -10.60 7.92
CA GLU A 28 8.86 -11.99 7.94
C GLU A 28 9.93 -12.22 6.86
N LEU A 29 9.74 -11.68 5.66
CA LEU A 29 10.72 -11.82 4.58
C LEU A 29 12.04 -11.07 4.82
N LEU A 30 12.15 -10.20 5.84
CA LEU A 30 13.44 -9.62 6.23
C LEU A 30 14.30 -10.58 7.07
N GLU A 31 13.70 -11.64 7.59
CA GLU A 31 14.41 -12.71 8.28
C GLU A 31 15.24 -13.52 7.26
N ASN A 32 16.32 -14.15 7.73
CA ASN A 32 17.18 -14.94 6.85
C ASN A 32 16.38 -16.15 6.31
N PRO A 33 16.38 -16.40 5.00
CA PRO A 33 15.69 -17.56 4.43
C PRO A 33 16.25 -18.86 5.04
N THR A 34 15.35 -19.74 5.46
CA THR A 34 15.67 -21.03 6.10
C THR A 34 16.05 -22.14 5.12
N LEU A 35 16.02 -21.87 3.81
CA LEU A 35 16.30 -22.83 2.75
C LEU A 35 17.63 -22.54 2.05
N ASP A 36 18.28 -23.61 1.58
CA ASP A 36 19.64 -23.75 1.07
C ASP A 36 20.30 -22.45 0.52
N PRO A 37 21.32 -21.91 1.21
CA PRO A 37 22.05 -20.70 0.79
C PRO A 37 22.87 -20.88 -0.51
N ALA A 38 22.94 -22.09 -1.08
CA ALA A 38 23.68 -22.39 -2.31
C ALA A 38 22.93 -22.01 -3.62
N SER A 39 21.67 -21.58 -3.57
CA SER A 39 20.98 -21.04 -4.74
C SER A 39 21.42 -19.59 -5.00
N SER A 40 21.97 -19.30 -6.20
CA SER A 40 22.78 -18.11 -6.47
C SER A 40 22.02 -16.76 -6.46
N ASP A 41 20.75 -16.75 -6.05
CA ASP A 41 19.88 -15.58 -6.01
C ASP A 41 18.92 -15.54 -4.78
N ALA A 42 18.91 -16.59 -3.94
CA ALA A 42 17.93 -16.68 -2.84
C ALA A 42 18.19 -15.67 -1.71
N SER A 43 19.44 -15.22 -1.53
CA SER A 43 19.84 -14.29 -0.48
C SER A 43 19.38 -12.83 -0.69
N THR A 44 18.92 -12.48 -1.90
CA THR A 44 18.41 -11.13 -2.21
C THR A 44 16.97 -11.13 -2.73
N ARG A 45 16.49 -12.24 -3.27
CA ARG A 45 15.10 -12.37 -3.75
C ARG A 45 14.08 -12.15 -2.63
N HIS A 46 14.34 -12.69 -1.44
CA HIS A 46 13.45 -12.48 -0.29
C HIS A 46 13.37 -11.00 0.12
N LEU A 47 14.50 -10.27 0.07
CA LEU A 47 14.56 -8.83 0.36
C LEU A 47 13.79 -7.99 -0.66
N CYS A 48 13.88 -8.35 -1.96
CA CYS A 48 13.09 -7.72 -3.01
C CYS A 48 11.59 -7.96 -2.76
N GLY A 49 11.23 -9.19 -2.38
CA GLY A 49 9.87 -9.55 -1.96
C GLY A 49 9.40 -8.72 -0.78
N ALA A 50 10.22 -8.56 0.26
CA ALA A 50 9.91 -7.74 1.43
C ALA A 50 9.59 -6.29 1.03
N CYS A 51 10.47 -5.66 0.23
CA CYS A 51 10.27 -4.29 -0.23
C CYS A 51 9.00 -4.14 -1.10
N TYR A 52 8.76 -5.11 -2.00
CA TYR A 52 7.56 -5.11 -2.83
C TYR A 52 6.29 -5.16 -1.96
N LEU A 53 6.21 -6.10 -1.02
CA LEU A 53 5.03 -6.28 -0.17
C LEU A 53 4.82 -5.09 0.77
N ALA A 54 5.88 -4.49 1.31
CA ALA A 54 5.79 -3.33 2.18
C ALA A 54 5.23 -2.09 1.45
N GLY A 55 5.71 -1.80 0.24
CA GLY A 55 5.14 -0.70 -0.55
C GLY A 55 3.71 -1.00 -1.02
N TYR A 56 3.39 -2.25 -1.31
CA TYR A 56 2.01 -2.65 -1.62
C TYR A 56 1.07 -2.46 -0.43
N ALA A 57 1.54 -2.66 0.80
CA ALA A 57 0.75 -2.34 1.99
C ALA A 57 0.39 -0.85 2.08
N VAL A 58 1.36 0.04 1.80
CA VAL A 58 1.13 1.50 1.73
C VAL A 58 0.14 1.85 0.62
N GLU A 59 0.24 1.22 -0.54
CA GLU A 59 -0.73 1.37 -1.63
C GLU A 59 -2.16 1.00 -1.15
N CYS A 60 -2.31 -0.16 -0.50
CA CYS A 60 -3.58 -0.63 0.01
C CYS A 60 -4.22 0.37 0.98
N VAL A 61 -3.47 0.85 1.99
CA VAL A 61 -4.03 1.77 2.99
C VAL A 61 -4.38 3.15 2.40
N LEU A 62 -3.59 3.65 1.44
CA LEU A 62 -3.94 4.87 0.69
C LEU A 62 -5.24 4.70 -0.08
N LYS A 63 -5.42 3.58 -0.78
CA LYS A 63 -6.66 3.29 -1.52
C LYS A 63 -7.86 3.23 -0.58
N VAL A 64 -7.73 2.55 0.56
CA VAL A 64 -8.79 2.51 1.59
C VAL A 64 -9.12 3.92 2.08
N TYR A 65 -8.12 4.73 2.40
CA TYR A 65 -8.32 6.11 2.84
C TYR A 65 -9.10 6.93 1.80
N ILE A 66 -8.70 6.88 0.53
CA ILE A 66 -9.36 7.61 -0.56
C ILE A 66 -10.81 7.14 -0.73
N MET A 67 -11.04 5.83 -0.69
CA MET A 67 -12.40 5.26 -0.78
C MET A 67 -13.28 5.77 0.34
N LEU A 68 -12.81 5.73 1.59
CA LEU A 68 -13.56 6.21 2.77
C LEU A 68 -13.83 7.71 2.73
N VAL A 69 -12.86 8.52 2.32
CA VAL A 69 -13.04 9.97 2.22
C VAL A 69 -14.06 10.34 1.14
N LEU A 70 -14.02 9.68 -0.02
CA LEU A 70 -15.03 9.89 -1.06
C LEU A 70 -16.41 9.42 -0.61
N ASP A 71 -16.47 8.31 0.11
CA ASP A 71 -17.73 7.81 0.65
C ASP A 71 -18.35 8.80 1.65
N ALA A 72 -17.56 9.26 2.62
CA ALA A 72 -17.99 10.20 3.66
C ALA A 72 -18.35 11.60 3.12
N ARG A 73 -17.57 12.14 2.17
CA ARG A 73 -17.75 13.52 1.69
C ARG A 73 -18.76 13.66 0.57
N ALA A 74 -18.90 12.64 -0.27
CA ALA A 74 -19.71 12.73 -1.48
C ALA A 74 -20.89 11.74 -1.48
N GLY A 75 -21.08 10.96 -0.41
CA GLY A 75 -22.20 10.01 -0.28
C GLY A 75 -22.20 8.93 -1.37
N MET A 76 -21.04 8.64 -1.94
CA MET A 76 -20.92 7.91 -3.20
C MET A 76 -21.09 6.40 -3.07
N ARG A 77 -21.10 5.84 -1.85
CA ARG A 77 -21.18 4.39 -1.59
C ARG A 77 -20.08 3.63 -2.32
N ILE A 78 -18.83 4.04 -2.09
CA ILE A 78 -17.65 3.49 -2.77
C ILE A 78 -17.30 2.12 -2.19
N ALA A 79 -17.62 1.07 -2.92
CA ALA A 79 -17.30 -0.31 -2.55
C ALA A 79 -16.07 -0.86 -3.30
N ARG A 80 -15.71 -0.28 -4.45
CA ARG A 80 -14.64 -0.74 -5.35
C ARG A 80 -13.70 0.38 -5.74
N TRP A 81 -12.42 0.05 -5.89
CA TRP A 81 -11.42 0.99 -6.42
C TRP A 81 -11.77 1.49 -7.83
N SER A 82 -12.41 0.67 -8.66
CA SER A 82 -12.86 1.10 -10.00
C SER A 82 -13.80 2.31 -9.94
N GLN A 83 -14.66 2.41 -8.92
CA GLN A 83 -15.54 3.57 -8.75
C GLN A 83 -14.74 4.86 -8.45
N VAL A 84 -13.62 4.74 -7.72
CA VAL A 84 -12.69 5.85 -7.51
C VAL A 84 -12.03 6.28 -8.83
N VAL A 85 -11.60 5.30 -9.63
CA VAL A 85 -11.00 5.57 -10.96
C VAL A 85 -12.00 6.29 -11.88
N ASP A 86 -13.27 5.87 -11.85
CA ASP A 86 -14.34 6.49 -12.63
C ASP A 86 -14.68 7.89 -12.12
N HIS A 87 -14.72 8.09 -10.79
CA HIS A 87 -14.97 9.40 -10.18
C HIS A 87 -13.94 10.46 -10.61
N PHE A 88 -12.66 10.09 -10.65
CA PHE A 88 -11.61 10.98 -11.14
C PHE A 88 -11.53 11.05 -12.68
N GLY A 89 -12.60 10.63 -13.37
CA GLY A 89 -12.85 10.91 -14.78
C GLY A 89 -12.19 9.95 -15.77
N GLY A 90 -11.67 8.79 -15.33
CA GLY A 90 -11.18 7.71 -16.20
C GLY A 90 -10.04 8.04 -17.19
N ARG A 91 -9.65 9.31 -17.34
CA ARG A 91 -8.67 9.82 -18.32
C ARG A 91 -7.24 9.62 -17.80
N GLY A 92 -6.77 8.38 -17.90
CA GLY A 92 -5.36 8.00 -18.01
C GLY A 92 -4.54 7.92 -16.72
N LYS A 93 -4.76 8.78 -15.72
CA LYS A 93 -3.81 8.90 -14.59
C LYS A 93 -3.97 7.87 -13.48
N LEU A 94 -5.09 7.15 -13.42
CA LEU A 94 -5.38 6.10 -12.41
C LEU A 94 -5.75 4.76 -13.03
N ARG A 95 -5.47 4.57 -14.32
CA ARG A 95 -5.61 3.27 -14.99
C ARG A 95 -4.23 2.62 -15.14
N GLY A 96 -4.21 1.29 -15.20
CA GLY A 96 -2.97 0.51 -15.33
C GLY A 96 -1.95 0.86 -14.23
N ALA A 97 -0.68 1.03 -14.61
CA ALA A 97 0.42 1.37 -13.72
C ALA A 97 0.17 2.64 -12.88
N GLY A 98 -0.55 3.62 -13.42
CA GLY A 98 -0.89 4.85 -12.68
C GLY A 98 -1.75 4.61 -11.43
N SER A 99 -2.48 3.49 -11.39
CA SER A 99 -3.29 3.09 -10.22
C SER A 99 -2.46 2.58 -9.04
N HIS A 100 -1.16 2.38 -9.24
CA HIS A 100 -0.21 1.87 -8.24
C HIS A 100 0.82 2.93 -7.81
N ASN A 101 0.80 4.12 -8.41
CA ASN A 101 1.79 5.15 -8.11
C ASN A 101 1.53 5.80 -6.73
N LEU A 102 2.40 5.54 -5.75
CA LEU A 102 2.23 6.03 -4.37
C LEU A 102 2.17 7.56 -4.29
N VAL A 103 3.02 8.26 -5.04
CA VAL A 103 3.01 9.74 -5.08
C VAL A 103 1.66 10.26 -5.55
N ARG A 104 1.09 9.63 -6.59
CA ARG A 104 -0.21 10.00 -7.12
C ARG A 104 -1.34 9.71 -6.13
N LEU A 105 -1.30 8.56 -5.47
CA LEU A 105 -2.26 8.20 -4.43
C LEU A 105 -2.20 9.18 -3.23
N MET A 106 -1.00 9.59 -2.83
CA MET A 106 -0.81 10.61 -1.78
C MET A 106 -1.34 11.99 -2.18
N GLN A 107 -1.22 12.37 -3.45
CA GLN A 107 -1.84 13.59 -3.95
C GLN A 107 -3.37 13.51 -3.90
N LEU A 108 -3.94 12.37 -4.28
CA LEU A 108 -5.39 12.17 -4.30
C LEU A 108 -6.02 12.06 -2.91
N SER A 109 -5.27 11.54 -1.92
CA SER A 109 -5.72 11.50 -0.54
C SER A 109 -5.80 12.89 0.10
N GLY A 110 -5.07 13.88 -0.43
CA GLY A 110 -4.96 15.21 0.18
C GLY A 110 -4.19 15.22 1.51
N LEU A 111 -3.52 14.12 1.86
CA LEU A 111 -2.74 13.99 3.09
C LEU A 111 -1.38 14.69 3.02
N GLY A 112 -0.92 15.05 1.82
CA GLY A 112 0.40 15.66 1.57
C GLY A 112 0.77 16.81 2.53
N PRO A 113 -0.05 17.87 2.69
CA PRO A 113 0.28 18.99 3.58
C PRO A 113 0.55 18.57 5.03
N ARG A 114 -0.18 17.57 5.54
CA ARG A 114 -0.01 17.05 6.90
C ARG A 114 1.23 16.17 7.04
N LEU A 115 1.56 15.44 5.98
CA LEU A 115 2.79 14.66 5.92
C LEU A 115 4.01 15.58 5.92
N PHE A 116 3.98 16.67 5.15
CA PHE A 116 5.09 17.61 5.02
C PHE A 116 5.35 18.47 6.27
N SER A 117 4.39 18.55 7.20
CA SER A 117 4.59 19.20 8.50
C SER A 117 5.33 18.35 9.52
N ASP A 118 5.51 17.05 9.27
CA ASP A 118 6.26 16.14 10.14
C ASP A 118 7.57 15.72 9.45
N GLY A 119 8.68 16.28 9.91
CA GLY A 119 9.99 16.03 9.31
C GLY A 119 10.46 14.57 9.42
N SER A 120 10.06 13.87 10.47
CA SER A 120 10.41 12.46 10.65
C SER A 120 9.64 11.58 9.68
N LEU A 121 8.34 11.84 9.52
CA LEU A 121 7.47 11.15 8.58
C LEU A 121 7.85 11.45 7.13
N LEU A 122 8.27 12.68 6.82
CA LEU A 122 8.74 13.06 5.49
C LEU A 122 9.97 12.23 5.07
N SER A 123 10.90 11.97 5.99
CA SER A 123 12.04 11.09 5.71
C SER A 123 11.60 9.68 5.33
N SER A 124 10.68 9.09 6.10
CA SER A 124 10.10 7.77 5.80
C SER A 124 9.31 7.78 4.48
N TRP A 125 8.56 8.83 4.21
CA TRP A 125 7.86 9.00 2.94
C TRP A 125 8.80 9.06 1.74
N ASN A 126 9.86 9.86 1.82
CA ASN A 126 10.83 9.98 0.73
C ASN A 126 11.44 8.61 0.37
N ARG A 127 11.75 7.79 1.39
CA ARG A 127 12.23 6.42 1.19
C ARG A 127 11.16 5.48 0.64
N CYS A 128 9.93 5.57 1.10
CA CYS A 128 8.84 4.72 0.65
C CYS A 128 8.36 5.07 -0.77
N SER A 129 8.38 6.36 -1.14
CA SER A 129 7.75 6.88 -2.36
C SER A 129 8.43 6.46 -3.67
N ILE A 130 9.66 5.93 -3.60
CA ILE A 130 10.38 5.38 -4.76
C ILE A 130 9.85 4.01 -5.20
N TRP A 131 8.98 3.39 -4.41
CA TRP A 131 8.41 2.08 -4.71
C TRP A 131 7.75 2.06 -6.10
N SER A 132 7.97 0.97 -6.83
CA SER A 132 7.24 0.66 -8.05
C SER A 132 6.62 -0.73 -7.98
N HIS A 133 5.40 -0.86 -8.50
CA HIS A 133 4.74 -2.16 -8.68
C HIS A 133 5.55 -3.14 -9.55
N ASP A 134 6.43 -2.63 -10.43
CA ASP A 134 7.28 -3.45 -11.31
C ASP A 134 8.37 -4.18 -10.54
N TRP A 135 8.66 -3.78 -9.29
CA TRP A 135 9.65 -4.45 -8.44
C TRP A 135 9.33 -5.92 -8.20
N ARG A 136 8.07 -6.33 -8.44
CA ARG A 136 7.65 -7.74 -8.45
C ARG A 136 8.40 -8.60 -9.47
N TYR A 137 8.85 -8.00 -10.57
CA TYR A 137 9.45 -8.69 -11.72
C TYR A 137 10.94 -8.41 -11.87
N LEU A 138 11.54 -7.66 -10.94
CA LEU A 138 12.97 -7.41 -10.97
C LEU A 138 13.69 -8.67 -10.50
N ASP A 139 14.34 -9.35 -11.43
CA ASP A 139 15.09 -10.58 -11.17
C ASP A 139 16.28 -10.37 -10.21
N HIS A 140 16.71 -9.12 -10.01
CA HIS A 140 17.84 -8.75 -9.16
C HIS A 140 17.85 -7.23 -8.92
N MET A 141 17.22 -6.77 -7.83
CA MET A 141 17.68 -5.52 -7.24
C MET A 141 18.91 -5.83 -6.40
N SER A 142 20.02 -5.14 -6.65
CA SER A 142 21.17 -5.13 -5.75
C SER A 142 20.81 -4.33 -4.49
N ILE A 143 19.92 -4.89 -3.67
CA ILE A 143 19.51 -4.32 -2.39
C ILE A 143 20.27 -5.02 -1.26
N THR A 144 20.86 -4.24 -0.37
CA THR A 144 21.51 -4.80 0.82
C THR A 144 20.44 -5.14 1.87
N PRO A 145 20.70 -6.08 2.78
CA PRO A 145 19.78 -6.37 3.89
C PRO A 145 19.41 -5.13 4.71
N GLN A 146 20.38 -4.22 4.94
CA GLN A 146 20.11 -2.97 5.66
C GLN A 146 19.20 -2.04 4.86
N ALA A 147 19.45 -1.86 3.56
CA ALA A 147 18.61 -1.02 2.71
C ALA A 147 17.17 -1.56 2.62
N ALA A 148 17.00 -2.88 2.60
CA ALA A 148 15.69 -3.52 2.63
C ALA A 148 14.97 -3.27 3.97
N ARG A 149 15.65 -3.42 5.11
CA ARG A 149 15.09 -3.09 6.44
C ARG A 149 14.67 -1.62 6.51
N ASP A 150 15.57 -0.70 6.17
CA ASP A 150 15.31 0.74 6.18
C ASP A 150 14.08 1.10 5.33
N PHE A 151 13.92 0.45 4.17
CA PHE A 151 12.77 0.64 3.30
C PHE A 151 11.48 0.10 3.90
N VAL A 152 11.48 -1.13 4.42
CA VAL A 152 10.30 -1.75 5.05
C VAL A 152 9.87 -0.98 6.30
N ASP A 153 10.81 -0.53 7.13
CA ASP A 153 10.53 0.28 8.32
C ASP A 153 9.92 1.63 7.95
N ALA A 154 10.42 2.25 6.87
CA ALA A 154 9.85 3.47 6.32
C ALA A 154 8.41 3.25 5.82
N CYS A 155 8.16 2.15 5.11
CA CYS A 155 6.81 1.75 4.69
C CYS A 155 5.89 1.49 5.88
N ALA A 156 6.36 0.80 6.93
CA ALA A 156 5.59 0.54 8.14
C ALA A 156 5.19 1.84 8.83
N THR A 157 6.14 2.76 8.99
CA THR A 157 5.90 4.09 9.58
C THR A 157 4.84 4.86 8.81
N VAL A 158 4.96 4.93 7.47
CA VAL A 158 4.00 5.61 6.60
C VAL A 158 2.63 4.92 6.66
N TYR A 159 2.61 3.59 6.60
CA TYR A 159 1.40 2.78 6.67
C TYR A 159 0.61 3.06 7.95
N ASP A 160 1.27 2.98 9.11
CA ASP A 160 0.62 3.22 10.40
C ASP A 160 0.13 4.65 10.54
N TRP A 161 0.91 5.62 10.07
CA TRP A 161 0.47 7.02 10.06
C TRP A 161 -0.81 7.20 9.24
N ILE A 162 -0.88 6.66 8.01
CA ILE A 162 -2.08 6.75 7.16
C ILE A 162 -3.25 6.01 7.82
N ARG A 163 -2.99 4.82 8.40
CA ARG A 163 -4.00 4.03 9.10
C ARG A 163 -4.65 4.81 10.24
N GLN A 164 -3.87 5.57 11.01
CA GLN A 164 -4.38 6.46 12.06
C GLN A 164 -5.23 7.62 11.53
N GLN A 165 -5.10 7.96 10.25
CA GLN A 165 -5.91 9.00 9.61
C GLN A 165 -7.24 8.47 9.06
N LEU A 166 -7.44 7.15 8.99
CA LEU A 166 -8.65 6.59 8.38
C LEU A 166 -9.90 7.16 9.06
N PRO A 167 -10.88 7.65 8.27
CA PRO A 167 -12.15 8.07 8.82
C PRO A 167 -12.74 6.95 9.68
N GLN A 168 -13.18 7.28 10.89
CA GLN A 168 -13.95 6.36 11.71
C GLN A 168 -15.30 6.18 11.02
N SER A 169 -15.68 4.94 10.73
CA SER A 169 -17.06 4.64 10.35
C SER A 169 -17.92 4.96 11.56
N GLU A 170 -18.81 5.95 11.47
CA GLU A 170 -19.90 6.06 12.44
C GLU A 170 -20.70 4.75 12.34
N GLY A 171 -20.71 3.99 13.43
CA GLY A 171 -21.48 2.75 13.56
C GLY A 171 -22.97 3.00 13.68
#